data_AF-A0A6J0BUX5-F1
#
_entry.id   AF-A0A6J0BUX5-F1
#
_cell.length_a   1.000
_cell.length_b   1.000
_cell.length_c   1.000
_cell.angle_alpha   90.00
_cell.angle_beta   90.00
_cell.angle_gamma   90.00
#
_symmetry.space_group_name_H-M   'P 1'
#
loop_
_entity.id
_entity.type
_entity.pdbx_description
1 polymer ?
#
loop_
_entity_poly.entity_id
_entity_poly.type
_entity_poly.pdbx_seq_one_letter_code
_entity_poly.pdbx_strand_id
1 'polypeptide(L)'
;MTNSSFIVDLNEPPEDHCGKDALTDVFGWFLQILLAAVAFTCLILKRFCEPRYERRPWLIWFYDTSKQGLGALVIHLANVYLASRFQGDPCTWYIINFLLDSSVGLLIIWVGIRLSQYLARRKQWESINFGEYGKPPSVNVWLTQCVLYVLLMIIVKIFITLLIQLNFWDRVKDLILAPITNARVEAAVVMLIIPFFVNALMFWVTDNFLMRKTKHLRTAKDPSLLQRVKIRYRKIRKDKRDESESDILLSADEELLGANDPLQRLNIAT
;
A
#
# COMPACT_ATOMS: atom_id res chain seq x y z
N MET A 1 -17.53 -68.77 -29.09
CA MET A 1 -17.94 -67.72 -28.13
C MET A 1 -16.66 -67.11 -27.59
N THR A 2 -16.17 -66.08 -28.28
CA THR A 2 -14.83 -65.51 -28.12
C THR A 2 -14.85 -64.29 -27.20
N ASN A 3 -13.81 -64.23 -26.36
CA ASN A 3 -13.46 -63.17 -25.42
C ASN A 3 -13.58 -61.77 -26.02
N SER A 4 -14.24 -60.86 -25.30
CA SER A 4 -14.20 -59.43 -25.57
C SER A 4 -12.91 -58.86 -24.98
N SER A 5 -11.88 -58.76 -25.82
CA SER A 5 -10.65 -58.01 -25.54
C SER A 5 -10.93 -56.52 -25.71
N PHE A 6 -10.77 -55.80 -24.59
CA PHE A 6 -10.63 -54.36 -24.45
C PHE A 6 -9.57 -53.82 -25.44
N ILE A 7 -10.01 -53.21 -26.54
CA ILE A 7 -9.16 -52.43 -27.44
C ILE A 7 -9.10 -51.01 -26.87
N VAL A 8 -7.91 -50.64 -26.40
CA VAL A 8 -7.54 -49.26 -26.09
C VAL A 8 -7.33 -48.56 -27.44
N ASP A 9 -8.29 -47.73 -27.84
CA ASP A 9 -8.15 -46.85 -28.99
C ASP A 9 -7.11 -45.76 -28.68
N LEU A 10 -5.90 -45.94 -29.20
CA LEU A 10 -4.79 -44.98 -29.18
C LEU A 10 -4.97 -43.91 -30.29
N ASN A 11 -6.08 -43.17 -30.25
CA ASN A 11 -6.32 -42.05 -31.17
C ASN A 11 -7.09 -40.91 -30.49
N GLU A 12 -6.70 -40.54 -29.27
CA GLU A 12 -7.03 -39.22 -28.75
C GLU A 12 -6.05 -38.20 -29.36
N PRO A 13 -6.54 -37.18 -30.10
CA PRO A 13 -5.71 -36.04 -30.44
C PRO A 13 -5.23 -35.37 -29.14
N PRO A 14 -4.03 -34.77 -29.10
CA PRO A 14 -3.51 -34.18 -27.88
C PRO A 14 -4.53 -33.19 -27.32
N GLU A 15 -4.99 -33.45 -26.08
CA GLU A 15 -5.92 -32.58 -25.38
C GLU A 15 -5.36 -31.16 -25.44
N ASP A 16 -6.12 -30.27 -26.08
CA ASP A 16 -5.85 -28.84 -26.13
C ASP A 16 -6.12 -28.30 -24.71
N HIS A 17 -5.14 -28.51 -23.84
CA HIS A 17 -5.15 -28.28 -22.39
C HIS A 17 -5.12 -26.78 -22.03
N CYS A 18 -5.95 -25.94 -22.67
CA CYS A 18 -6.30 -24.62 -22.14
C CYS A 18 -7.53 -24.08 -22.86
N GLY A 19 -8.69 -24.72 -22.67
CA GLY A 19 -9.96 -24.14 -23.07
C GLY A 19 -10.15 -22.78 -22.38
N LYS A 20 -10.47 -21.74 -23.15
CA LYS A 20 -10.71 -20.36 -22.67
C LYS A 20 -11.73 -20.29 -21.52
N ASP A 21 -12.61 -21.29 -21.43
CA ASP A 21 -13.66 -21.38 -20.42
C ASP A 21 -13.19 -21.93 -19.05
N ALA A 22 -12.01 -22.56 -18.97
CA ALA A 22 -11.46 -23.06 -17.70
C ALA A 22 -10.98 -21.93 -16.76
N LEU A 23 -10.71 -20.73 -17.32
CA LEU A 23 -10.23 -19.56 -16.58
C LEU A 23 -11.35 -18.75 -15.90
N THR A 24 -12.60 -18.91 -16.36
CA THR A 24 -13.79 -18.21 -15.82
C THR A 24 -14.76 -19.13 -15.08
N ASP A 25 -14.42 -20.41 -14.93
CA ASP A 25 -15.16 -21.37 -14.13
C ASP A 25 -15.20 -20.96 -12.64
N VAL A 26 -16.06 -21.60 -11.84
CA VAL A 26 -16.23 -21.35 -10.40
C VAL A 26 -14.88 -21.31 -9.66
N PHE A 27 -13.93 -22.11 -10.12
CA PHE A 27 -12.55 -22.12 -9.63
C PHE A 27 -11.82 -20.78 -9.83
N GLY A 28 -11.95 -20.13 -10.99
CA GLY A 28 -11.32 -18.83 -11.27
C GLY A 28 -11.84 -17.72 -10.36
N TRP A 29 -13.15 -17.68 -10.12
CA TRP A 29 -13.76 -16.75 -9.17
C TRP A 29 -13.29 -16.98 -7.73
N PHE A 30 -13.20 -18.24 -7.31
CA PHE A 30 -12.66 -18.59 -6.00
C PHE A 30 -11.21 -18.09 -5.84
N LEU A 31 -10.36 -18.31 -6.84
CA LEU A 31 -8.97 -17.84 -6.81
C LEU A 31 -8.86 -16.32 -6.75
N GLN A 32 -9.68 -15.59 -7.52
CA GLN A 32 -9.69 -14.13 -7.51
C GLN A 32 -10.09 -13.57 -6.14
N ILE A 33 -11.13 -14.14 -5.53
CA ILE A 33 -11.58 -13.74 -4.18
C ILE A 33 -10.48 -14.04 -3.15
N LEU A 34 -9.83 -15.21 -3.24
CA LEU A 34 -8.74 -15.59 -2.36
C LEU A 34 -7.56 -14.62 -2.46
N LEU A 35 -7.12 -14.30 -3.69
CA LEU A 35 -6.03 -13.35 -3.93
C LEU A 35 -6.38 -11.95 -3.43
N ALA A 36 -7.62 -11.49 -3.66
CA ALA A 36 -8.10 -10.20 -3.17
C ALA A 36 -8.13 -10.16 -1.63
N ALA A 37 -8.58 -11.22 -0.97
CA ALA A 37 -8.61 -11.31 0.49
C ALA A 37 -7.21 -11.28 1.09
N VAL A 38 -6.25 -11.99 0.47
CA VAL A 38 -4.84 -12.00 0.88
C VAL A 38 -4.21 -10.63 0.72
N ALA A 39 -4.39 -9.99 -0.44
CA ALA A 39 -3.90 -8.64 -0.69
C ALA A 39 -4.46 -7.62 0.32
N PHE A 40 -5.76 -7.68 0.57
CA PHE A 40 -6.41 -6.80 1.54
C PHE A 40 -5.92 -7.05 2.97
N THR A 41 -5.77 -8.31 3.37
CA THR A 41 -5.19 -8.70 4.67
C THR A 41 -3.76 -8.18 4.80
N CYS A 42 -2.95 -8.29 3.74
CA CYS A 42 -1.58 -7.78 3.71
C CYS A 42 -1.54 -6.26 3.96
N LEU A 43 -2.45 -5.49 3.36
CA LEU A 43 -2.55 -4.04 3.59
C LEU A 43 -2.99 -3.68 5.02
N ILE A 44 -3.88 -4.47 5.60
CA ILE A 44 -4.30 -4.31 7.01
C ILE A 44 -3.12 -4.61 7.94
N LEU A 45 -2.42 -5.73 7.72
CA LEU A 45 -1.25 -6.11 8.50
C LEU A 45 -0.15 -5.05 8.40
N LYS A 46 0.14 -4.58 7.19
CA LYS A 46 1.07 -3.47 6.95
C LYS A 46 0.76 -2.27 7.84
N ARG A 47 -0.50 -1.84 7.86
CA ARG A 47 -0.94 -0.70 8.68
C ARG A 47 -0.75 -0.93 10.18
N PHE A 48 -0.97 -2.15 10.66
CA PHE A 48 -0.74 -2.49 12.06
C PHE A 48 0.75 -2.53 12.42
N CYS A 49 1.61 -2.94 11.48
CA CYS A 49 3.06 -2.89 11.58
C CYS A 49 3.64 -1.47 11.47
N GLU A 50 2.93 -0.53 10.82
CA GLU A 50 3.36 0.87 10.74
C GLU A 50 3.45 1.51 12.15
N PRO A 51 4.56 2.21 12.48
CA PRO A 51 4.72 2.91 13.75
C PRO A 51 3.60 3.91 14.00
N ARG A 52 3.16 4.05 15.26
CA ARG A 52 2.02 4.90 15.64
C ARG A 52 2.13 6.36 15.15
N TYR A 53 3.35 6.89 15.00
CA TYR A 53 3.59 8.27 14.58
C TYR A 53 3.54 8.49 13.06
N GLU A 54 3.66 7.44 12.25
CA GLU A 54 3.51 7.48 10.78
C GLU A 54 2.14 6.96 10.32
N ARG A 55 1.41 6.28 11.20
CA ARG A 55 0.13 5.63 10.92
C ARG A 55 -0.93 6.63 10.45
N ARG A 56 -1.44 6.40 9.23
CA ARG A 56 -2.52 7.19 8.65
C ARG A 56 -3.85 7.00 9.41
N PRO A 57 -4.65 8.08 9.57
CA PRO A 57 -6.04 7.97 10.01
C PRO A 57 -6.82 6.99 9.15
N TRP A 58 -7.78 6.27 9.73
CA TRP A 58 -8.56 5.25 9.03
C TRP A 58 -9.25 5.76 7.75
N LEU A 59 -9.76 7.00 7.78
CA LEU A 59 -10.40 7.62 6.61
C LEU A 59 -9.41 7.84 5.45
N ILE A 60 -8.19 8.30 5.75
CA ILE A 60 -7.15 8.52 4.73
C ILE A 60 -6.66 7.19 4.17
N TRP A 61 -6.46 6.19 5.05
CA TRP A 61 -6.11 4.85 4.63
C TRP A 61 -7.20 4.22 3.74
N PHE A 62 -8.48 4.40 4.09
CA PHE A 62 -9.60 3.94 3.26
C PHE A 62 -9.60 4.64 1.90
N TYR A 63 -9.33 5.94 1.86
CA TYR A 63 -9.18 6.70 0.63
C TYR A 63 -8.04 6.20 -0.27
N ASP A 64 -6.88 5.85 0.28
CA ASP A 64 -5.75 5.29 -0.49
C ASP A 64 -6.06 3.87 -0.97
N THR A 65 -6.64 3.05 -0.08
CA THR A 65 -6.95 1.64 -0.35
C THR A 65 -8.09 1.49 -1.37
N SER A 66 -9.12 2.32 -1.29
CA SER A 66 -10.24 2.28 -2.24
C SER A 66 -9.82 2.67 -3.66
N LYS A 67 -8.86 3.59 -3.82
CA LYS A 67 -8.25 3.90 -5.14
C LYS A 67 -7.54 2.69 -5.72
N GLN A 68 -6.76 1.97 -4.90
CA GLN A 68 -6.08 0.75 -5.33
C GLN A 68 -7.09 -0.33 -5.72
N GLY A 69 -8.15 -0.51 -4.94
CA GLY A 69 -9.23 -1.45 -5.26
C GLY A 69 -9.92 -1.12 -6.59
N LEU A 70 -10.29 0.13 -6.82
CA LEU A 70 -10.89 0.56 -8.08
C LEU A 70 -9.92 0.39 -9.26
N GLY A 71 -8.65 0.73 -9.06
CA GLY A 71 -7.61 0.52 -10.05
C GLY A 71 -7.41 -0.95 -10.42
N ALA A 72 -7.35 -1.83 -9.42
CA ALA A 72 -7.25 -3.28 -9.61
C ALA A 72 -8.47 -3.83 -10.36
N LEU A 73 -9.68 -3.34 -10.05
CA LEU A 73 -10.90 -3.70 -10.78
C LEU A 73 -10.81 -3.31 -12.26
N VAL A 74 -10.39 -2.07 -12.57
CA VAL A 74 -10.24 -1.60 -13.95
C VAL A 74 -9.20 -2.42 -14.72
N ILE A 75 -8.04 -2.70 -14.12
CA ILE A 75 -7.01 -3.54 -14.75
C ILE A 75 -7.50 -4.99 -14.93
N HIS A 76 -8.23 -5.54 -13.96
CA HIS A 76 -8.81 -6.87 -14.07
C HIS A 76 -9.77 -6.96 -15.26
N LEU A 77 -10.70 -6.00 -15.39
CA LEU A 77 -11.61 -5.93 -16.54
C LEU A 77 -10.85 -5.77 -17.87
N ALA A 78 -9.79 -4.95 -17.90
CA ALA A 78 -8.94 -4.80 -19.08
C ALA A 78 -8.22 -6.11 -19.43
N ASN A 79 -7.73 -6.86 -18.44
CA ASN A 79 -7.07 -8.16 -18.65
C ASN A 79 -8.04 -9.20 -19.22
N VAL A 80 -9.25 -9.30 -18.66
CA VAL A 80 -10.29 -10.21 -19.17
C VAL A 80 -10.66 -9.84 -20.60
N TYR A 81 -10.84 -8.55 -20.90
CA TYR A 81 -11.12 -8.07 -22.25
C TYR A 81 -9.99 -8.45 -23.23
N LEU A 82 -8.74 -8.20 -22.87
CA LEU A 82 -7.58 -8.51 -23.72
C LEU A 82 -7.37 -10.02 -23.90
N ALA A 83 -7.60 -10.81 -22.86
CA ALA A 83 -7.53 -12.27 -22.93
C ALA A 83 -8.50 -12.83 -23.97
N SER A 84 -9.70 -12.24 -24.10
CA SER A 84 -10.69 -12.66 -25.11
C SER A 84 -10.26 -12.39 -26.56
N ARG A 85 -9.35 -11.42 -26.77
CA ARG A 85 -8.89 -10.97 -28.09
C ARG A 85 -7.57 -11.60 -28.52
N PHE A 86 -6.80 -12.16 -27.58
CA PHE A 86 -5.51 -12.74 -27.87
C PHE A 86 -5.66 -14.10 -28.57
N GLN A 87 -4.86 -14.32 -29.61
CA GLN A 87 -4.76 -15.60 -30.34
C GLN A 87 -3.35 -16.16 -30.13
N GLY A 88 -3.21 -17.07 -29.17
CA GLY A 88 -1.94 -17.70 -28.77
C GLY A 88 -2.11 -18.46 -27.45
N ASP A 89 -1.01 -18.93 -26.87
CA ASP A 89 -1.02 -19.63 -25.58
C ASP A 89 -1.47 -18.70 -24.43
N PRO A 90 -2.62 -18.98 -23.78
CA PRO A 90 -3.16 -18.14 -22.71
C PRO A 90 -2.23 -18.04 -21.50
N CYS A 91 -1.54 -19.13 -21.15
CA CYS A 91 -0.66 -19.19 -19.98
C CYS A 91 0.54 -18.25 -20.15
N THR A 92 1.15 -18.28 -21.33
CA THR A 92 2.26 -17.40 -21.73
C THR A 92 1.88 -15.95 -21.73
N TRP A 93 0.76 -15.63 -22.41
CA TRP A 93 0.30 -14.26 -22.49
C TRP A 93 -0.01 -13.70 -21.10
N TYR A 94 -0.66 -14.51 -20.26
CA TYR A 94 -0.99 -14.15 -18.89
C TYR A 94 0.28 -13.87 -18.05
N ILE A 95 1.28 -14.77 -18.05
CA ILE A 95 2.47 -14.59 -17.21
C ILE A 95 3.31 -13.41 -17.65
N ILE A 96 3.51 -13.20 -18.95
CA ILE A 96 4.28 -12.05 -19.46
C ILE A 96 3.55 -10.77 -19.12
N ASN A 97 2.24 -10.71 -19.36
CA ASN A 97 1.45 -9.54 -19.02
C ASN A 97 1.52 -9.24 -17.51
N PHE A 98 1.39 -10.27 -16.68
CA PHE A 98 1.46 -10.16 -15.22
C PHE A 98 2.85 -9.68 -14.74
N LEU A 99 3.92 -10.26 -15.27
CA LEU A 99 5.30 -9.89 -14.91
C LEU A 99 5.63 -8.46 -15.35
N LEU A 100 5.16 -8.05 -16.52
CA LEU A 100 5.32 -6.68 -17.00
C LEU A 100 4.54 -5.67 -16.16
N ASP A 101 3.27 -5.96 -15.85
CA ASP A 101 2.45 -5.13 -14.96
C ASP A 101 3.13 -5.00 -13.57
N SER A 102 3.73 -6.09 -13.06
CA SER A 102 4.39 -6.11 -11.76
C SER A 102 5.82 -5.59 -11.69
N SER A 103 6.44 -5.30 -12.84
CA SER A 103 7.77 -4.72 -12.93
C SER A 103 7.73 -3.32 -13.56
N VAL A 104 7.64 -3.26 -14.88
CA VAL A 104 7.59 -2.02 -15.67
C VAL A 104 6.36 -1.19 -15.31
N GLY A 105 5.22 -1.83 -15.08
CA GLY A 105 3.98 -1.16 -14.68
C GLY A 105 4.13 -0.40 -13.37
N LEU A 106 4.68 -1.04 -12.32
CA LEU A 106 4.99 -0.36 -11.05
C LEU A 106 5.95 0.81 -11.23
N LEU A 107 6.98 0.66 -12.07
CA LEU A 107 7.94 1.73 -12.32
C LEU A 107 7.26 2.96 -12.93
N ILE A 108 6.41 2.75 -13.94
CA ILE A 108 5.67 3.84 -14.58
C ILE A 108 4.68 4.48 -13.60
N ILE A 109 3.98 3.68 -12.78
CA ILE A 109 3.09 4.21 -11.72
C ILE A 109 3.89 5.08 -10.74
N TRP A 110 5.07 4.61 -10.29
CA TRP A 110 5.94 5.37 -9.41
C TRP A 110 6.36 6.71 -10.04
N VAL A 111 6.82 6.70 -11.30
CA VAL A 111 7.17 7.93 -12.03
C VAL A 111 5.96 8.85 -12.14
N GLY A 112 4.80 8.32 -12.53
CA GLY A 112 3.56 9.10 -12.73
C GLY A 112 3.07 9.77 -11.44
N ILE A 113 3.08 9.06 -10.31
CA ILE A 113 2.72 9.62 -9.00
C ILE A 113 3.74 10.71 -8.59
N ARG A 114 5.05 10.46 -8.75
CA ARG A 114 6.09 11.43 -8.41
C ARG A 114 6.03 12.69 -9.28
N LEU A 115 5.78 12.52 -10.57
CA LEU A 115 5.57 13.63 -11.50
C LEU A 115 4.32 14.43 -11.13
N SER A 116 3.22 13.76 -10.81
CA SER A 116 1.98 14.42 -10.36
C SER A 116 2.20 15.23 -9.09
N GLN A 117 2.88 14.66 -8.09
CA GLN A 117 3.27 15.36 -6.86
C GLN A 117 4.22 16.54 -7.11
N TYR A 118 5.14 16.41 -8.07
CA TYR A 118 6.03 17.50 -8.47
C TYR A 118 5.27 18.66 -9.13
N LEU A 119 4.39 18.34 -10.10
CA LEU A 119 3.54 19.32 -10.78
C LEU A 119 2.57 19.98 -9.80
N ALA A 120 1.98 19.22 -8.89
CA ALA A 120 1.11 19.70 -7.81
C ALA A 120 1.80 20.80 -6.99
N ARG A 121 3.04 20.54 -6.53
CA ARG A 121 3.82 21.51 -5.74
C ARG A 121 4.22 22.73 -6.56
N ARG A 122 4.57 22.55 -7.84
CA ARG A 122 5.00 23.65 -8.70
C ARG A 122 3.84 24.58 -9.08
N LYS A 123 2.65 24.04 -9.31
CA LYS A 123 1.43 24.79 -9.66
C LYS A 123 0.52 25.11 -8.46
N GLN A 124 0.90 24.71 -7.24
CA GLN A 124 0.10 24.85 -6.01
C GLN A 124 -1.29 24.19 -6.13
N TRP A 125 -1.38 23.07 -6.84
CA TRP A 125 -2.62 22.29 -6.98
C TRP A 125 -2.67 21.19 -5.94
N GLU A 126 -3.20 21.51 -4.76
CA GLU A 126 -3.33 20.54 -3.66
C GLU A 126 -4.23 19.35 -4.02
N SER A 127 -5.20 19.53 -4.92
CA SER A 127 -6.14 18.47 -5.32
C SER A 127 -5.48 17.28 -6.02
N ILE A 128 -4.31 17.45 -6.66
CA ILE A 128 -3.58 16.37 -7.35
C ILE A 128 -2.35 15.87 -6.57
N ASN A 129 -2.14 16.39 -5.36
CA ASN A 129 -1.03 16.00 -4.50
C ASN A 129 -1.38 14.69 -3.77
N PHE A 130 -1.02 13.56 -4.38
CA PHE A 130 -1.29 12.22 -3.84
C PHE A 130 -0.94 12.09 -2.35
N GLY A 131 -1.93 11.66 -1.56
CA GLY A 131 -1.84 11.46 -0.12
C GLY A 131 -2.23 12.70 0.72
N GLU A 132 -2.61 13.81 0.08
CA GLU A 132 -3.19 14.99 0.73
C GLU A 132 -4.66 15.16 0.34
N TYR A 133 -5.56 15.16 1.33
CA TYR A 133 -7.01 15.21 1.10
C TYR A 133 -7.70 16.47 1.66
N GLY A 134 -6.93 17.40 2.24
CA GLY A 134 -7.44 18.59 2.93
C GLY A 134 -7.70 18.39 4.42
N LYS A 135 -8.15 19.48 5.08
CA LYS A 135 -8.54 19.52 6.51
C LYS A 135 -9.87 20.27 6.62
N PRO A 136 -11.03 19.61 6.77
CA PRO A 136 -11.23 18.15 6.86
C PRO A 136 -10.97 17.41 5.53
N PRO A 137 -10.73 16.08 5.55
CA PRO A 137 -10.56 15.29 4.33
C PRO A 137 -11.80 15.40 3.42
N SER A 138 -11.57 15.84 2.18
CA SER A 138 -12.63 16.12 1.21
C SER A 138 -12.77 15.01 0.17
N VAL A 139 -14.02 14.62 -0.10
CA VAL A 139 -14.34 13.57 -1.08
C VAL A 139 -13.99 14.02 -2.50
N ASN A 140 -14.12 15.30 -2.82
CA ASN A 140 -13.82 15.84 -4.16
C ASN A 140 -12.32 15.72 -4.51
N VAL A 141 -11.42 15.95 -3.54
CA VAL A 141 -9.99 15.75 -3.73
C VAL A 141 -9.67 14.27 -3.88
N TRP A 142 -10.30 13.41 -3.06
CA TRP A 142 -10.19 11.96 -3.23
C TRP A 142 -10.62 11.52 -4.64
N LEU A 143 -11.76 12.02 -5.13
CA LEU A 143 -12.29 11.68 -6.45
C LEU A 143 -11.34 12.14 -7.56
N THR A 144 -10.80 13.35 -7.46
CA THR A 144 -9.82 13.90 -8.42
C THR A 144 -8.56 13.02 -8.48
N GLN A 145 -8.00 12.66 -7.32
CA GLN A 145 -6.84 11.76 -7.25
C GLN A 145 -7.17 10.34 -7.73
N CYS A 146 -8.40 9.87 -7.49
CA CYS A 146 -8.89 8.57 -7.93
C CYS A 146 -8.96 8.50 -9.45
N VAL A 147 -9.58 9.51 -10.09
CA VAL A 147 -9.64 9.62 -11.55
C VAL A 147 -8.23 9.70 -12.14
N LEU A 148 -7.35 10.54 -11.57
CA LEU A 148 -5.97 10.66 -12.03
C LEU A 148 -5.21 9.32 -11.92
N TYR A 149 -5.42 8.59 -10.82
CA TYR A 149 -4.81 7.28 -10.61
C TYR A 149 -5.33 6.23 -11.61
N VAL A 150 -6.64 6.16 -11.83
CA VAL A 150 -7.24 5.25 -12.82
C VAL A 150 -6.75 5.57 -14.23
N LEU A 151 -6.68 6.85 -14.61
CA LEU A 151 -6.11 7.27 -15.89
C LEU A 151 -4.65 6.85 -16.03
N LEU A 152 -3.84 7.02 -14.98
CA LEU A 152 -2.45 6.56 -14.97
C LEU A 152 -2.37 5.04 -15.16
N MET A 153 -3.23 4.27 -14.49
CA MET A 153 -3.28 2.81 -14.67
C MET A 153 -3.70 2.40 -16.08
N ILE A 154 -4.65 3.10 -16.71
CA ILE A 154 -5.04 2.87 -18.11
C ILE A 154 -3.85 3.16 -19.04
N ILE A 155 -3.13 4.26 -18.84
CA ILE A 155 -1.93 4.60 -19.64
C ILE A 155 -0.87 3.51 -19.52
N VAL A 156 -0.58 3.08 -18.28
CA VAL A 156 0.33 1.96 -18.02
C VAL A 156 -0.15 0.73 -18.78
N LYS A 157 -1.44 0.42 -18.70
CA LYS A 157 -1.98 -0.78 -19.34
C LYS A 157 -1.87 -0.75 -20.86
N ILE A 158 -2.17 0.38 -21.48
CA ILE A 158 -2.01 0.58 -22.92
C ILE A 158 -0.53 0.41 -23.28
N PHE A 159 0.38 1.02 -22.54
CA PHE A 159 1.82 0.90 -22.78
C PHE A 159 2.32 -0.54 -22.66
N ILE A 160 1.95 -1.27 -21.62
CA ILE A 160 2.30 -2.68 -21.44
C ILE A 160 1.71 -3.53 -22.58
N THR A 161 0.46 -3.27 -22.97
CA THR A 161 -0.18 -4.00 -24.07
C THR A 161 0.56 -3.78 -25.40
N LEU A 162 1.01 -2.56 -25.69
CA LEU A 162 1.84 -2.27 -26.86
C LEU A 162 3.21 -2.95 -26.78
N LEU A 163 3.82 -2.99 -25.59
CA LEU A 163 5.10 -3.65 -25.36
C LEU A 163 5.03 -5.16 -25.64
N ILE A 164 3.90 -5.80 -25.28
CA ILE A 164 3.64 -7.23 -25.51
C ILE A 164 3.56 -7.58 -27.01
N GLN A 165 3.18 -6.64 -27.88
CA GLN A 165 3.12 -6.88 -29.32
C GLN A 165 4.50 -7.09 -29.97
N LEU A 166 5.59 -6.91 -29.23
CA LEU A 166 6.94 -7.13 -29.72
C LEU A 166 7.30 -8.63 -29.68
N ASN A 167 7.75 -9.19 -30.79
CA ASN A 167 7.99 -10.64 -30.95
C ASN A 167 9.19 -11.22 -30.15
N PHE A 168 9.78 -10.48 -29.19
CA PHE A 168 10.91 -10.99 -28.43
C PHE A 168 10.51 -11.82 -27.20
N TRP A 169 9.23 -11.76 -26.81
CA TRP A 169 8.74 -12.38 -25.57
C TRP A 169 8.74 -13.91 -25.60
N ASP A 170 8.68 -14.52 -26.78
CA ASP A 170 8.72 -15.99 -26.91
C ASP A 170 10.02 -16.56 -26.31
N ARG A 171 11.16 -15.90 -26.54
CA ARG A 171 12.44 -16.29 -25.94
C ARG A 171 12.48 -16.13 -24.42
N VAL A 172 11.75 -15.14 -23.91
CA VAL A 172 11.66 -14.87 -22.46
C VAL A 172 10.76 -15.91 -21.78
N LYS A 173 9.66 -16.30 -22.45
CA LYS A 173 8.79 -17.39 -22.02
C LYS A 173 9.59 -18.67 -21.82
N ASP A 174 10.33 -19.10 -22.83
CA ASP A 174 11.07 -20.36 -22.80
C ASP A 174 12.08 -20.39 -21.65
N LEU A 175 12.72 -19.25 -21.33
CA LEU A 175 13.62 -19.14 -20.19
C LEU A 175 12.90 -19.25 -18.83
N ILE A 176 11.71 -18.65 -18.70
CA ILE A 176 10.94 -18.64 -17.45
C ILE A 176 10.30 -20.01 -17.19
N LEU A 177 9.83 -20.68 -18.25
CA LEU A 177 9.06 -21.93 -18.17
C LEU A 177 9.89 -23.20 -18.38
N ALA A 178 11.14 -23.10 -18.86
CA ALA A 178 12.08 -24.23 -18.96
C ALA A 178 12.17 -25.14 -17.71
N PRO A 179 12.04 -24.65 -16.46
CA PRO A 179 12.17 -25.50 -15.28
C PRO A 179 10.98 -26.44 -15.01
N ILE A 180 9.84 -26.26 -15.66
CA ILE A 180 8.60 -26.99 -15.32
C ILE A 180 8.22 -27.92 -16.47
N THR A 181 8.37 -29.23 -16.25
CA THR A 181 8.06 -30.26 -17.26
C THR A 181 6.61 -30.76 -17.21
N ASN A 182 5.87 -30.45 -16.15
CA ASN A 182 4.49 -30.91 -15.93
C ASN A 182 3.48 -29.77 -16.15
N ALA A 183 2.66 -29.88 -17.20
CA ALA A 183 1.67 -28.84 -17.58
C ALA A 183 0.70 -28.45 -16.45
N ARG A 184 0.25 -29.41 -15.62
CA ARG A 184 -0.64 -29.12 -14.47
C ARG A 184 0.05 -28.32 -13.37
N VAL A 185 1.33 -28.60 -13.13
CA VAL A 185 2.14 -27.89 -12.13
C VAL A 185 2.47 -26.49 -12.66
N GLU A 186 2.75 -26.38 -13.95
CA GLU A 186 3.01 -25.11 -14.63
C GLU A 186 1.85 -24.14 -14.48
N ALA A 187 0.64 -24.56 -14.84
CA ALA A 187 -0.56 -23.75 -14.71
C ALA A 187 -0.80 -23.31 -13.25
N ALA A 188 -0.63 -24.21 -12.28
CA ALA A 188 -0.79 -23.88 -10.86
C ALA A 188 0.27 -22.87 -10.37
N VAL A 189 1.52 -23.02 -10.78
CA VAL A 189 2.59 -22.09 -10.39
C VAL A 189 2.36 -20.70 -10.99
N VAL A 190 2.04 -20.65 -12.28
CA VAL A 190 1.89 -19.41 -13.07
C VAL A 190 0.64 -18.63 -12.69
N MET A 191 -0.48 -19.32 -12.46
CA MET A 191 -1.77 -18.66 -12.21
C MET A 191 -2.05 -18.44 -10.72
N LEU A 192 -1.45 -19.22 -9.82
CA LEU A 192 -1.74 -19.15 -8.39
C LEU A 192 -0.53 -18.75 -7.56
N ILE A 193 0.56 -19.53 -7.60
CA ILE A 193 1.68 -19.35 -6.65
C ILE A 193 2.40 -18.01 -6.90
N ILE A 194 2.80 -17.73 -8.14
CA ILE A 194 3.49 -16.49 -8.49
C ILE A 194 2.57 -15.27 -8.24
N PRO A 195 1.32 -15.25 -8.75
CA PRO A 195 0.41 -14.13 -8.51
C PRO A 195 0.08 -13.91 -7.04
N PHE A 196 0.05 -14.95 -6.20
CA PHE A 196 -0.18 -14.81 -4.78
C PHE A 196 0.86 -13.89 -4.09
N PHE A 197 2.14 -14.21 -4.24
CA PHE A 197 3.20 -13.43 -3.60
C PHE A 197 3.40 -12.07 -4.26
N VAL A 198 3.39 -12.05 -5.60
CA VAL A 198 3.65 -10.82 -6.35
C VAL A 198 2.49 -9.84 -6.18
N ASN A 199 1.22 -10.25 -6.19
CA ASN A 199 0.12 -9.30 -5.94
C ASN A 199 0.17 -8.72 -4.52
N ALA A 200 0.50 -9.51 -3.50
CA ALA A 200 0.69 -8.99 -2.15
C ALA A 200 1.79 -7.91 -2.12
N LEU A 201 2.91 -8.15 -2.80
CA LEU A 201 3.99 -7.18 -2.95
C LEU A 201 3.55 -5.94 -3.75
N MET A 202 2.79 -6.11 -4.83
CA MET A 202 2.26 -5.05 -5.68
C MET A 202 1.42 -4.06 -4.88
N PHE A 203 0.44 -4.55 -4.12
CA PHE A 203 -0.40 -3.71 -3.28
C PHE A 203 0.42 -3.06 -2.16
N TRP A 204 1.34 -3.79 -1.53
CA TRP A 204 2.22 -3.22 -0.52
C TRP A 204 3.04 -2.05 -1.05
N VAL A 205 3.67 -2.22 -2.21
CA VAL A 205 4.52 -1.23 -2.88
C VAL A 205 3.70 -0.04 -3.37
N THR A 206 2.57 -0.29 -4.03
CA THR A 206 1.66 0.76 -4.52
C THR A 206 1.13 1.61 -3.38
N ASP A 207 0.76 0.99 -2.25
CA ASP A 207 0.37 1.73 -1.05
C ASP A 207 1.51 2.62 -0.53
N ASN A 208 2.78 2.19 -0.62
CA ASN A 208 3.92 3.06 -0.28
C ASN A 208 4.10 4.25 -1.23
N PHE A 209 3.66 4.14 -2.49
CA PHE A 209 3.71 5.24 -3.46
C PHE A 209 2.62 6.27 -3.19
N LEU A 210 1.42 5.80 -2.86
CA LEU A 210 0.26 6.64 -2.51
C LEU A 210 0.39 7.26 -1.12
N MET A 211 1.07 6.59 -0.19
CA MET A 211 1.32 7.10 1.15
C MET A 211 2.07 8.43 1.09
N ARG A 212 1.46 9.47 1.69
CA ARG A 212 2.16 10.71 1.96
C ARG A 212 3.34 10.43 2.90
N LYS A 213 4.56 10.66 2.43
CA LYS A 213 5.72 10.74 3.32
C LYS A 213 5.63 12.04 4.10
N THR A 214 5.07 11.97 5.30
CA THR A 214 5.01 13.11 6.21
C THR A 214 6.43 13.61 6.45
N LYS A 215 6.67 14.90 6.18
CA LYS A 215 7.99 15.56 6.34
C LYS A 215 8.56 15.51 7.77
N HIS A 216 7.86 14.91 8.73
CA HIS A 216 8.31 14.78 10.12
C HIS A 216 9.66 14.06 10.24
N LEU A 217 10.00 13.17 9.29
CA LEU A 217 11.32 12.53 9.24
C LEU A 217 12.45 13.52 8.87
N ARG A 218 12.15 14.61 8.14
CA ARG A 218 13.13 15.70 7.90
C ARG A 218 13.27 16.59 9.13
N THR A 219 12.19 16.86 9.85
CA THR A 219 12.20 17.63 11.10
C THR A 219 12.96 16.90 12.23
N ALA A 220 12.91 15.56 12.26
CA ALA A 220 13.66 14.74 13.22
C ALA A 220 15.14 14.53 12.85
N LYS A 221 15.50 14.69 11.57
CA LYS A 221 16.90 14.65 11.10
C LYS A 221 17.59 16.02 11.12
N ASP A 222 16.87 17.08 11.48
CA ASP A 222 17.43 18.41 11.63
C ASP A 222 17.93 18.57 13.09
N PRO A 223 19.25 18.42 13.36
CA PRO A 223 19.78 18.50 14.72
C PRO A 223 19.44 19.84 15.39
N SER A 224 19.22 20.90 14.60
CA SER A 224 18.86 22.23 15.08
C SER A 224 17.47 22.28 15.74
N LEU A 225 16.48 21.54 15.23
CA LEU A 225 15.12 21.52 15.78
C LEU A 225 15.03 20.62 17.02
N LEU A 226 15.70 19.47 17.00
CA LEU A 226 15.87 18.63 18.20
C LEU A 226 16.54 19.41 19.33
N GLN A 227 17.55 20.23 19.02
CA GLN A 227 18.20 21.12 19.98
C GLN A 227 17.24 22.18 20.52
N ARG A 228 16.47 22.87 19.66
CA ARG A 228 15.46 23.86 20.09
C ARG A 228 14.37 23.26 20.95
N VAL A 229 13.89 22.05 20.61
CA VAL A 229 12.88 21.33 21.42
C VAL A 229 13.46 20.92 22.77
N LYS A 230 14.69 20.39 22.82
CA LYS A 230 15.38 20.08 24.09
C LYS A 230 15.58 21.30 24.98
N ILE A 231 15.96 22.45 24.40
CA ILE A 231 16.13 23.72 25.14
C ILE A 231 14.79 24.17 25.70
N ARG A 232 13.73 24.16 24.89
CA ARG A 232 12.39 24.57 25.33
C ARG A 232 11.85 23.66 26.45
N TYR A 233 12.06 22.35 26.34
CA TYR A 233 11.66 21.39 27.37
C TYR A 233 12.47 21.55 28.67
N ARG A 234 13.78 21.81 28.58
CA ARG A 234 14.61 22.17 29.75
C ARG A 234 14.15 23.45 30.42
N LYS A 235 13.77 24.48 29.65
CA LYS A 235 13.27 25.75 30.18
C LYS A 235 11.96 25.54 30.94
N ILE A 236 10.99 24.86 30.34
CA ILE A 236 9.70 24.55 31.00
C ILE A 236 9.90 23.73 32.27
N ARG A 237 10.81 22.74 32.26
CA ARG A 237 11.13 21.94 33.45
C ARG A 237 11.81 22.77 34.54
N LYS A 238 12.63 23.74 34.17
CA LYS A 238 13.31 24.64 35.12
C LYS A 238 12.31 25.62 35.73
N ASP A 239 11.49 26.30 34.91
CA ASP A 239 10.44 27.21 35.40
C ASP A 239 9.51 26.48 36.38
N LYS A 240 9.11 25.23 36.07
CA LYS A 240 8.28 24.42 36.98
C LYS A 240 8.98 23.98 38.27
N ARG A 241 10.32 23.89 38.26
CA ARG A 241 11.11 23.57 39.45
C ARG A 241 11.31 24.80 40.32
N ASP A 242 11.56 25.95 39.70
CA ASP A 242 11.76 27.23 40.37
C ASP A 242 10.43 27.71 41.01
N GLU A 243 9.28 27.51 40.33
CA GLU A 243 7.93 27.77 40.86
C GLU A 243 7.62 26.88 42.08
N SER A 244 8.02 25.60 42.04
CA SER A 244 7.88 24.69 43.18
C SER A 244 8.82 25.02 44.34
N GLU A 245 10.04 25.50 44.10
CA GLU A 245 10.96 25.92 45.17
C GLU A 245 10.54 27.26 45.80
N SER A 246 9.95 28.18 45.02
CA SER A 246 9.39 29.43 45.56
C SER A 246 8.17 29.20 46.44
N ASP A 247 7.27 28.29 46.07
CA ASP A 247 6.08 27.97 46.86
C ASP A 247 6.46 27.32 48.21
N ILE A 248 7.50 26.48 48.21
CA ILE A 248 8.02 25.83 49.43
C ILE A 248 8.71 26.85 50.36
N LEU A 249 9.45 27.82 49.79
CA LEU A 249 10.09 28.89 50.57
C LEU A 249 9.06 29.86 51.16
N LEU A 250 8.02 30.20 50.41
CA LEU A 250 6.90 31.01 50.91
C LEU A 250 6.14 30.33 52.05
N SER A 251 5.91 29.02 51.98
CA SER A 251 5.27 28.28 53.08
C SER A 251 6.16 28.14 54.33
N ALA A 252 7.48 28.06 54.15
CA ALA A 252 8.43 27.94 55.25
C ALA A 252 8.60 29.29 56.01
N ASP A 253 8.56 30.41 55.30
CA ASP A 253 8.62 31.74 55.92
C ASP A 253 7.33 32.07 56.70
N GLU A 254 6.14 31.67 56.22
CA GLU A 254 4.88 31.79 56.99
C GLU A 254 4.91 30.98 58.30
N GLU A 255 5.45 29.75 58.28
CA GLU A 255 5.53 28.89 59.46
C GLU A 255 6.54 29.44 60.50
N LEU A 256 7.64 30.05 60.05
CA LEU A 256 8.64 30.68 60.92
C LEU A 256 8.15 32.00 61.53
N LEU A 257 7.35 32.78 60.79
CA LEU A 257 6.72 34.01 61.27
C LEU A 257 5.58 33.73 62.26
N GLY A 258 4.89 32.58 62.14
CA GLY A 258 3.88 32.14 63.11
C GLY A 258 4.44 31.56 64.41
N ALA A 259 5.68 31.03 64.39
CA ALA A 259 6.30 30.41 65.56
C ALA A 259 7.01 31.39 66.50
N ASN A 260 7.31 32.61 66.03
CA ASN A 260 8.13 33.61 66.74
C ASN A 260 7.33 34.81 67.27
N ASP A 261 6.06 34.65 67.60
CA ASP A 261 5.26 35.70 68.25
C ASP A 261 5.00 35.40 69.74
N PRO A 262 5.87 35.87 70.68
CA PRO A 262 5.59 35.79 72.12
C PRO A 262 4.45 36.71 72.57
N LEU A 263 3.89 37.57 71.71
CA LEU A 263 2.95 38.61 72.11
C LEU A 263 1.48 38.17 72.16
N GLN A 264 1.15 36.92 71.81
CA GLN A 264 -0.23 36.42 71.91
C GLN A 264 -0.56 35.66 73.21
N ARG A 265 0.40 35.48 74.14
CA ARG A 265 0.15 34.87 75.46
C ARG A 265 -0.13 35.86 76.59
N LEU A 266 -0.20 37.17 76.33
CA LEU A 266 -0.43 38.20 77.36
C LEU A 266 -1.80 38.89 77.32
N ASN A 267 -2.80 38.32 76.64
CA ASN A 267 -4.19 38.82 76.64
C ASN A 267 -5.23 37.80 77.13
N ILE A 268 -4.82 36.78 77.87
CA ILE A 268 -5.73 35.87 78.60
C ILE A 268 -5.31 35.82 80.08
N ALA A 269 -5.33 36.98 80.74
CA ALA A 269 -5.28 37.09 82.19
C ALA A 269 -5.77 38.48 82.63
N THR A 270 -7.01 38.83 82.29
CA THR A 270 -7.80 39.80 83.07
C THR A 270 -9.27 39.47 82.91
#